data_AF-A0A1W6ZCW7-F1
#
_entry.id   AF-A0A1W6ZCW7-F1
#
_cell.length_a   1.000
_cell.length_b   1.000
_cell.length_c   1.000
_cell.angle_alpha   90.00
_cell.angle_beta   90.00
_cell.angle_gamma   90.00
#
_symmetry.space_group_name_H-M   'P 1'
#
loop_
_entity.id
_entity.type
_entity.pdbx_description
1 polymer ?
#
loop_
_entity_poly.entity_id
_entity_poly.type
_entity_poly.pdbx_seq_one_letter_code
_entity_poly.pdbx_strand_id
1 'polypeptide(L)'
;MRLRALNPTIEVIDMKYFPSAILLTVATSAAWAAQAETWHPTNTEAGYEIHIEDKAGKSSETVRQELQAAKANKQTWFYSYRAQAEPFWLLKSEKTREQVRVERDTVTPKERARLAEIYAGGA
;
A
#
# COMPACT_ATOMS: atom_id res chain seq x y z
N MET A 1 -8.52 -65.94 -5.48
CA MET A 1 -7.99 -65.35 -4.22
C MET A 1 -6.58 -65.88 -4.00
N ARG A 2 -5.55 -65.04 -4.19
CA ARG A 2 -4.22 -65.15 -3.56
C ARG A 2 -3.48 -63.83 -3.81
N LEU A 3 -3.25 -63.10 -2.72
CA LEU A 3 -2.54 -61.82 -2.66
C LEU A 3 -1.06 -62.07 -2.32
N ARG A 4 -0.19 -61.26 -2.95
CA ARG A 4 1.10 -60.69 -2.50
C ARG A 4 2.24 -61.62 -2.04
N ALA A 5 3.42 -61.41 -2.62
CA ALA A 5 4.44 -60.52 -2.03
C ALA A 5 5.54 -60.22 -3.07
N LEU A 6 5.68 -58.96 -3.50
CA LEU A 6 6.92 -58.45 -4.08
C LEU A 6 7.81 -58.07 -2.91
N ASN A 7 8.97 -58.71 -2.81
CA ASN A 7 9.97 -58.51 -1.77
C ASN A 7 10.91 -57.36 -2.20
N PRO A 8 10.87 -56.16 -1.60
CA PRO A 8 11.88 -55.15 -1.88
C PRO A 8 13.13 -55.50 -1.06
N THR A 9 14.15 -56.06 -1.68
CA THR A 9 15.51 -56.04 -1.12
C THR A 9 15.95 -54.58 -1.04
N ILE A 10 15.84 -54.01 0.16
CA ILE A 10 16.48 -52.75 0.53
C ILE A 10 17.99 -53.00 0.41
N GLU A 11 18.65 -52.36 -0.54
CA GLU A 11 20.11 -52.36 -0.62
C GLU A 11 20.66 -51.80 0.69
N VAL A 12 21.40 -52.65 1.40
CA VAL A 12 22.07 -52.28 2.65
C VAL A 12 23.15 -51.28 2.29
N ILE A 13 22.95 -50.02 2.65
CA ILE A 13 23.97 -48.97 2.55
C ILE A 13 25.20 -49.46 3.33
N ASP A 14 26.32 -49.62 2.64
CA ASP A 14 27.56 -50.16 3.20
C ASP A 14 28.03 -49.27 4.37
N MET A 15 28.01 -49.82 5.58
CA MET A 15 28.22 -49.14 6.87
C MET A 15 29.65 -48.59 7.05
N LYS A 16 30.55 -48.84 6.10
CA LYS A 16 31.90 -48.25 6.05
C LYS A 16 31.90 -46.74 5.85
N TYR A 17 30.88 -46.18 5.20
CA TYR A 17 30.81 -44.75 4.90
C TYR A 17 29.98 -43.94 5.91
N PHE A 18 29.31 -44.63 6.83
CA PHE A 18 28.51 -44.02 7.90
C PHE A 18 29.29 -43.03 8.78
N PRO A 19 30.51 -43.33 9.27
CA PRO A 19 31.24 -42.38 10.10
C PRO A 19 31.69 -41.15 9.30
N SER A 20 32.04 -41.32 8.02
CA SER A 20 32.44 -40.22 7.13
C SER A 20 31.26 -39.32 6.78
N ALA A 21 30.07 -39.89 6.55
CA ALA A 21 28.83 -39.15 6.30
C ALA A 21 28.39 -38.35 7.54
N ILE A 22 28.51 -38.91 8.74
CA ILE A 22 28.21 -38.21 10.00
C ILE A 22 29.18 -37.03 10.19
N LEU A 23 30.48 -37.23 9.97
CA LEU A 23 31.49 -36.17 10.09
C LEU A 23 31.26 -35.00 9.11
N LEU A 24 30.89 -35.31 7.85
CA LEU A 24 30.57 -34.28 6.87
C LEU A 24 29.30 -33.49 7.26
N THR A 25 28.29 -34.18 7.80
CA THR A 25 27.03 -33.55 8.23
C THR A 25 27.23 -32.66 9.46
N VAL A 26 28.09 -33.05 10.40
CA VAL A 26 28.44 -32.23 11.59
C VAL A 26 29.34 -31.05 11.22
N ALA A 27 30.30 -31.24 10.31
CA ALA A 27 31.18 -30.17 9.85
C ALA A 27 30.42 -29.08 9.06
N THR A 28 29.45 -29.49 8.24
CA THR A 28 28.60 -28.54 7.50
C THR A 28 27.58 -27.85 8.39
N SER A 29 27.00 -28.50 9.41
CA SER A 29 26.03 -27.83 10.30
C SER A 29 26.67 -26.81 11.25
N ALA A 30 27.90 -27.06 11.73
CA ALA A 30 28.64 -26.10 12.55
C ALA A 30 29.02 -24.82 11.77
N ALA A 31 29.32 -24.95 10.48
CA ALA A 31 29.62 -23.82 9.60
C ALA A 31 28.40 -22.90 9.39
N TRP A 32 27.17 -23.45 9.40
CA TRP A 32 25.93 -22.67 9.31
C TRP A 32 25.52 -22.03 10.64
N ALA A 33 25.82 -22.67 11.78
CA ALA A 33 25.55 -22.08 13.10
C ALA A 33 26.46 -20.87 13.39
N ALA A 34 27.73 -20.91 12.96
CA ALA A 34 28.65 -19.77 13.10
C ALA A 34 28.25 -18.56 12.22
N GLN A 35 27.46 -18.78 11.16
CA GLN A 35 26.89 -17.71 10.33
C GLN A 35 25.62 -17.10 10.92
N ALA A 36 24.99 -17.73 11.92
CA ALA A 36 23.73 -17.24 12.50
C ALA A 36 23.95 -15.99 13.38
N GLU A 37 25.10 -15.87 14.06
CA GLU A 37 25.45 -14.66 14.83
C GLU A 37 25.74 -13.44 13.96
N THR A 38 26.01 -13.61 12.66
CA THR A 38 26.17 -12.49 11.73
C THR A 38 24.85 -11.94 11.17
N TRP A 39 23.71 -12.58 11.45
CA TRP A 39 22.41 -12.03 11.10
C TRP A 39 21.88 -11.22 12.27
N HIS A 40 22.02 -9.90 12.15
CA HIS A 40 21.63 -8.92 13.14
C HIS A 40 20.22 -9.20 13.71
N PRO A 41 20.07 -9.44 15.02
CA PRO A 41 18.75 -9.58 15.67
C PRO A 41 18.02 -8.23 15.77
N THR A 42 18.67 -7.13 15.39
CA THR A 42 18.08 -5.81 15.35
C THR A 42 17.44 -5.61 13.99
N ASN A 43 16.12 -5.50 13.98
CA ASN A 43 15.27 -5.27 12.81
C ASN A 43 15.42 -3.82 12.30
N THR A 44 16.65 -3.42 12.02
CA THR A 44 17.02 -2.15 11.40
C THR A 44 17.80 -2.50 10.16
N GLU A 45 17.14 -2.40 9.03
CA GLU A 45 17.63 -2.63 7.67
C GLU A 45 19.14 -2.37 7.54
N ALA A 46 19.92 -3.43 7.36
CA ALA A 46 21.37 -3.32 7.17
C ALA A 46 21.66 -2.44 5.94
N GLY A 47 22.26 -1.27 6.15
CA GLY A 47 22.73 -0.37 5.09
C GLY A 47 22.08 1.01 5.01
N TYR A 48 21.06 1.31 5.82
CA TYR A 48 20.48 2.65 5.91
C TYR A 48 20.82 3.31 7.25
N GLU A 49 21.69 4.31 7.22
CA GLU A 49 21.85 5.24 8.34
C GLU A 49 20.72 6.27 8.22
N ILE A 50 19.66 6.11 9.02
CA ILE A 50 18.59 7.10 9.06
C ILE A 50 19.12 8.27 9.89
N HIS A 51 19.67 9.28 9.23
CA HIS A 51 19.96 10.57 9.86
C HIS A 51 18.64 11.23 10.26
N ILE A 52 18.12 10.88 11.45
CA ILE A 52 16.99 11.59 12.07
C ILE A 52 17.56 12.86 12.71
N GLU A 53 17.99 13.79 11.86
CA GLU A 53 18.16 15.18 12.28
C GLU A 53 16.76 15.80 12.41
N ASP A 54 16.32 15.97 13.66
CA ASP A 54 15.20 16.82 14.12
C ASP A 54 13.82 16.70 13.46
N LYS A 55 13.55 15.66 12.67
CA LYS A 55 12.20 15.38 12.17
C LYS A 55 11.67 14.09 12.78
N ALA A 56 11.12 14.20 13.98
CA ALA A 56 10.23 13.18 14.53
C ALA A 56 9.06 13.00 13.54
N GLY A 57 9.13 11.95 12.72
CA GLY A 57 8.06 11.55 11.83
C GLY A 57 6.78 11.23 12.61
N LYS A 58 5.65 11.16 11.91
CA LYS A 58 4.39 10.75 12.54
C LYS A 58 4.49 9.31 13.02
N SER A 59 3.89 9.02 14.18
CA SER A 59 3.75 7.63 14.63
C SER A 59 2.92 6.83 13.62
N SER A 60 3.15 5.52 13.56
CA SER A 60 2.37 4.63 12.69
C SER A 60 0.86 4.73 12.96
N GLU A 61 0.47 4.91 14.22
CA GLU A 61 -0.94 5.10 14.59
C GLU A 61 -1.49 6.43 14.07
N THR A 62 -0.72 7.52 14.17
CA THR A 62 -1.11 8.81 13.59
C THR A 62 -1.31 8.70 12.08
N VAL A 63 -0.39 8.05 11.37
CA VAL A 63 -0.52 7.82 9.92
C VAL A 63 -1.77 7.01 9.59
N ARG A 64 -2.06 5.97 10.40
CA ARG A 64 -3.25 5.13 10.21
C ARG A 64 -4.54 5.92 10.39
N GLN A 65 -4.61 6.79 11.39
CA GLN A 65 -5.78 7.65 11.65
C GLN A 65 -5.99 8.67 10.53
N GLU A 66 -4.92 9.32 10.08
CA GLU A 66 -4.98 10.26 8.95
C GLU A 66 -5.42 9.58 7.66
N LEU A 67 -4.92 8.36 7.40
CA LEU A 67 -5.33 7.57 6.25
C LEU A 67 -6.81 7.19 6.32
N GLN A 68 -7.33 6.84 7.51
CA GLN A 68 -8.75 6.58 7.70
C GLN A 68 -9.59 7.83 7.47
N ALA A 69 -9.17 8.98 8.00
CA ALA A 69 -9.85 10.26 7.78
C ALA A 69 -9.85 10.65 6.29
N ALA A 70 -8.73 10.50 5.60
CA ALA A 70 -8.63 10.78 4.17
C ALA A 70 -9.55 9.86 3.33
N LYS A 71 -9.69 8.60 3.72
CA LYS A 71 -10.56 7.62 3.05
C LYS A 71 -12.05 7.79 3.38
N ALA A 72 -12.41 8.58 4.40
CA ALA A 72 -13.81 8.78 4.78
C ALA A 72 -14.62 9.45 3.66
N ASN A 73 -14.03 10.41 2.95
CA ASN A 73 -14.59 10.95 1.72
C ASN A 73 -14.05 10.16 0.51
N LYS A 74 -14.76 9.11 0.12
CA LYS A 74 -14.38 8.24 -1.00
C LYS A 74 -14.18 8.99 -2.31
N GLN A 75 -14.95 10.05 -2.53
CA GLN A 75 -14.91 10.82 -3.77
C GLN A 75 -13.63 11.67 -3.86
N THR A 76 -13.29 12.40 -2.80
CA THR A 76 -12.01 13.12 -2.69
C THR A 76 -10.82 12.15 -2.68
N TRP A 77 -10.92 11.02 -1.97
CA TRP A 77 -9.88 9.99 -1.94
C TRP A 77 -9.53 9.43 -3.32
N PHE A 78 -10.53 9.24 -4.18
CA PHE A 78 -10.32 8.73 -5.54
C PHE A 78 -9.35 9.60 -6.35
N TYR A 79 -9.51 10.93 -6.28
CA TYR A 79 -8.64 11.86 -7.00
C TYR A 79 -7.27 11.99 -6.33
N SER A 80 -7.21 12.06 -4.99
CA SER A 80 -5.95 12.22 -4.28
C SER A 80 -5.03 11.00 -4.40
N TYR A 81 -5.55 9.77 -4.29
CA TYR A 81 -4.76 8.54 -4.44
C TYR A 81 -4.17 8.37 -5.85
N ARG A 82 -4.83 8.92 -6.88
CA ARG A 82 -4.36 8.89 -8.26
C ARG A 82 -3.48 10.09 -8.63
N ALA A 83 -3.18 10.98 -7.69
CA ALA A 83 -2.53 12.26 -7.95
C ALA A 83 -3.24 13.08 -9.05
N GLN A 84 -4.57 12.99 -9.11
CA GLN A 84 -5.40 13.74 -10.03
C GLN A 84 -5.92 15.00 -9.35
N ALA A 85 -6.03 16.09 -10.11
CA ALA A 85 -6.70 17.29 -9.64
C ALA A 85 -8.18 16.98 -9.36
N GLU A 86 -8.71 17.52 -8.27
CA GLU A 86 -10.14 17.49 -8.03
C GLU A 86 -10.85 18.36 -9.08
N PRO A 87 -11.93 17.88 -9.71
CA PRO A 87 -12.69 18.71 -10.61
C PRO A 87 -13.39 19.82 -9.85
N PHE A 88 -13.61 20.96 -10.52
CA PHE A 88 -14.08 22.18 -9.87
C PHE A 88 -15.43 22.03 -9.12
N TRP A 89 -16.30 21.13 -9.55
CA TRP A 89 -17.60 20.87 -8.91
C TRP A 89 -17.50 20.11 -7.58
N LEU A 90 -16.32 19.56 -7.26
CA LEU A 90 -16.04 18.96 -5.95
C LEU A 90 -15.48 19.96 -4.95
N LEU A 91 -14.98 21.09 -5.44
CA LEU A 91 -14.51 22.17 -4.58
C LEU A 91 -15.69 22.79 -3.84
N LYS A 92 -15.43 23.23 -2.61
CA LYS A 92 -16.42 23.95 -1.81
C LYS A 92 -16.83 25.23 -2.55
N SER A 93 -18.11 25.30 -2.94
CA SER A 93 -18.67 26.51 -3.53
C SER A 93 -18.60 27.68 -2.55
N GLU A 94 -18.22 28.86 -3.04
CA GLU A 94 -18.25 30.11 -2.27
C GLU A 94 -19.67 30.55 -1.93
N LYS A 95 -20.65 30.16 -2.76
CA LYS A 95 -22.07 30.52 -2.62
C LYS A 95 -22.94 29.33 -2.27
N THR A 96 -23.93 29.56 -1.43
CA THR A 96 -25.01 28.60 -1.16
C THR A 96 -26.01 28.54 -2.32
N ARG A 97 -26.82 27.49 -2.35
CA ARG A 97 -27.91 27.34 -3.32
C ARG A 97 -28.89 28.51 -3.23
N GLU A 98 -29.18 28.96 -2.02
CA GLU A 98 -30.12 30.04 -1.72
C GLU A 98 -29.59 31.38 -2.23
N GLN A 99 -28.30 31.67 -2.02
CA GLN A 99 -27.67 32.88 -2.54
C GLN A 99 -27.73 32.92 -4.07
N VAL A 100 -27.42 31.79 -4.73
CA VAL A 100 -27.51 31.70 -6.21
C VAL A 100 -28.95 31.90 -6.71
N ARG A 101 -29.96 31.40 -5.97
CA ARG A 101 -31.37 31.64 -6.33
C ARG A 101 -31.76 33.11 -6.23
N VAL A 102 -31.35 33.78 -5.15
CA VAL A 102 -31.60 35.21 -4.96
C VAL A 102 -30.94 36.01 -6.09
N GLU A 103 -29.68 35.71 -6.42
CA GLU A 103 -28.99 36.36 -7.54
C GLU A 103 -29.72 36.14 -8.87
N ARG A 104 -30.14 34.92 -9.17
CA ARG A 104 -30.93 34.60 -10.37
C ARG A 104 -32.24 35.39 -10.43
N ASP A 105 -32.96 35.47 -9.32
CA ASP A 105 -34.29 36.07 -9.26
C ASP A 105 -34.23 37.61 -9.25
N THR A 106 -33.11 38.18 -8.83
CA THR A 106 -32.84 39.63 -8.88
C THR A 106 -32.36 40.12 -10.24
N VAL A 107 -32.06 39.21 -11.20
CA VAL A 107 -31.72 39.60 -12.57
C VAL A 107 -32.90 40.30 -13.23
N THR A 108 -32.69 41.55 -13.65
CA THR A 108 -33.71 42.34 -14.35
C THR A 108 -34.10 41.71 -15.70
N PRO A 109 -35.33 41.94 -16.21
CA PRO A 109 -35.73 41.45 -17.53
C PRO A 109 -34.81 41.92 -18.67
N LYS A 110 -34.32 43.16 -18.59
CA LYS A 110 -33.38 43.73 -19.57
C LYS A 110 -32.04 42.98 -19.57
N GLU A 111 -31.48 42.72 -18.39
CA GLU A 111 -30.23 41.97 -18.29
C GLU A 111 -30.39 40.52 -18.73
N ARG A 112 -31.54 39.90 -18.41
CA ARG A 112 -31.88 38.56 -18.88
C ARG A 112 -31.94 38.47 -20.40
N ALA A 113 -32.54 39.46 -21.07
CA ALA A 113 -32.60 39.52 -22.53
C ALA A 113 -31.20 39.68 -23.15
N ARG A 114 -30.36 40.57 -22.59
CA ARG A 114 -28.96 40.73 -23.01
C ARG A 114 -28.16 39.45 -22.85
N LEU A 115 -28.28 38.76 -21.72
CA LEU A 115 -27.60 37.47 -21.49
C LEU A 115 -28.08 36.41 -22.47
N ALA A 116 -29.39 36.38 -22.78
CA ALA A 116 -29.93 35.48 -23.79
C ALA A 116 -29.31 35.76 -25.17
N GLU A 117 -29.13 37.01 -25.59
CA GLU A 117 -28.45 37.34 -26.85
C GLU A 117 -26.98 36.87 -26.86
N ILE A 118 -26.26 37.03 -25.75
CA ILE A 118 -24.84 36.63 -25.63
C ILE A 118 -24.68 35.11 -25.67
N TYR A 119 -25.56 34.37 -24.98
CA TYR A 119 -25.45 32.92 -24.82
C TYR A 119 -26.39 32.11 -25.73
N ALA A 120 -27.19 32.75 -26.59
CA ALA A 120 -28.11 32.09 -27.52
C ALA A 120 -27.41 31.20 -28.57
N GLY A 121 -26.11 31.41 -28.83
CA GLY A 121 -25.34 30.64 -29.80
C GLY A 121 -24.85 29.27 -29.33
N GLY A 122 -25.16 28.86 -28.09
CA GLY A 122 -24.66 27.62 -27.49
C GLY A 122 -25.79 26.68 -27.08
N ALA A 123 -26.43 26.03 -28.04
CA ALA A 123 -27.23 24.82 -27.86
C ALA A 123 -26.93 23.83 -28.99
#